data_AF-A0AAV2IZB2-F1
#
_entry.id   AF-A0AAV2IZB2-F1
#
_cell.length_a   1.000
_cell.length_b   1.000
_cell.length_c   1.000
_cell.angle_alpha   90.00
_cell.angle_beta   90.00
_cell.angle_gamma   90.00
#
_symmetry.space_group_name_H-M   'P 1'
#
loop_
_entity.id
_entity.type
_entity.pdbx_description
1 polymer ?
#
loop_
_entity_poly.entity_id
_entity_poly.type
_entity_poly.pdbx_seq_one_letter_code
_entity_poly.pdbx_strand_id
1 'polypeptide(L)'
;MAQVQSMASALQSSTARVVVVFATEGQLVALFSEVPLSQCSAPCSPGTRKATRMGQPPCCFDCLPCGDGEISNQSGSSECTKCPQYYWSDENKVKCVPGVEEFLSYTDTMGIILVTLTLLGVSLTAVITTVFHCFRTTPIVKANNSEISFLLLASLKLCFLCSLVFMGQPSVWSCRLRQAAFGVSFVLCLSCLLVKTIVVLLAFRTKTPRSNTLRAFGPIQQRILILCTTAPQVPNICSLRF
;
A
#
# COMPACT_ATOMS: atom_id res chain seq x y z
N MET A 1 -73.24 -39.73 14.38
CA MET A 1 -73.02 -38.31 14.76
C MET A 1 -72.35 -38.15 16.12
N ALA A 2 -72.67 -38.94 17.15
CA ALA A 2 -72.06 -38.81 18.48
C ALA A 2 -70.52 -38.98 18.52
N GLN A 3 -69.94 -39.87 17.71
CA GLN A 3 -68.47 -40.04 17.65
C GLN A 3 -67.73 -38.85 17.02
N VAL A 4 -68.31 -38.21 16.01
CA VAL A 4 -67.69 -37.05 15.34
C VAL A 4 -67.64 -35.85 16.30
N GLN A 5 -68.68 -35.69 17.13
CA GLN A 5 -68.74 -34.66 18.16
C GLN A 5 -67.67 -34.87 19.26
N SER A 6 -67.42 -36.12 19.66
CA SER A 6 -66.43 -36.41 20.73
C SER A 6 -64.99 -36.19 20.25
N MET A 7 -64.70 -36.49 18.99
CA MET A 7 -63.41 -36.24 18.35
C MET A 7 -63.15 -34.73 18.20
N ALA A 8 -64.18 -33.95 17.85
CA ALA A 8 -64.10 -32.49 17.78
C ALA A 8 -63.82 -31.87 19.17
N SER A 9 -64.47 -32.36 20.23
CA SER A 9 -64.23 -31.86 21.59
C SER A 9 -62.82 -32.17 22.13
N ALA A 10 -62.23 -33.30 21.73
CA ALA A 10 -60.86 -33.65 22.12
C ALA A 10 -59.81 -32.78 21.41
N LEU A 11 -60.07 -32.39 20.16
CA LEU A 11 -59.19 -31.52 19.38
C LEU A 11 -59.19 -30.07 19.88
N GLN A 12 -60.30 -29.60 20.46
CA GLN A 12 -60.44 -28.23 20.97
C GLN A 12 -59.75 -28.00 22.34
N SER A 13 -59.37 -29.08 23.03
CA SER A 13 -58.61 -29.04 24.29
C SER A 13 -57.08 -28.99 24.09
N SER A 14 -56.59 -29.13 22.86
CA SER A 14 -55.16 -29.13 22.55
C SER A 14 -54.73 -27.75 22.04
N THR A 15 -53.62 -27.22 22.54
CA THR A 15 -53.05 -25.92 22.13
C THR A 15 -52.46 -25.93 20.71
N ALA A 16 -52.48 -27.08 20.02
CA ALA A 16 -52.08 -27.21 18.63
C ALA A 16 -53.17 -26.67 17.68
N ARG A 17 -52.78 -25.83 16.72
CA ARG A 17 -53.67 -25.41 15.62
C ARG A 17 -53.91 -26.58 14.68
N VAL A 18 -54.96 -27.36 14.91
CA VAL A 18 -55.37 -28.44 14.00
C VAL A 18 -56.31 -27.88 12.95
N VAL A 19 -55.85 -27.81 11.70
CA VAL A 19 -56.66 -27.40 10.55
C VAL A 19 -57.23 -28.67 9.91
N VAL A 20 -58.56 -28.85 9.97
CA VAL A 20 -59.24 -29.96 9.29
C VAL A 20 -59.45 -29.56 7.84
N VAL A 21 -58.70 -30.17 6.92
CA VAL A 21 -58.84 -29.96 5.47
C VAL A 21 -59.63 -31.11 4.87
N PHE A 22 -60.76 -30.80 4.22
CA PHE A 22 -61.51 -31.77 3.42
C PHE A 22 -60.90 -31.79 2.00
N ALA A 23 -60.14 -32.84 1.68
CA ALA A 23 -59.47 -33.01 0.38
C ALA A 23 -59.94 -34.29 -0.31
N THR A 24 -59.97 -34.30 -1.64
CA THR A 24 -60.16 -35.52 -2.46
C THR A 24 -58.88 -36.37 -2.44
N GLU A 25 -58.96 -37.67 -2.73
CA GLU A 25 -57.78 -38.56 -2.69
C GLU A 25 -56.61 -38.05 -3.54
N GLY A 26 -56.89 -37.39 -4.67
CA GLY A 26 -55.87 -36.77 -5.53
C GLY A 26 -55.21 -35.51 -4.94
N GLN A 27 -55.93 -34.70 -4.17
CA GLN A 27 -55.35 -33.54 -3.46
C GLN A 27 -54.55 -33.95 -2.23
N LEU A 28 -54.93 -35.06 -1.57
CA LEU A 28 -54.20 -35.59 -0.44
C LEU A 28 -52.80 -36.09 -0.86
N VAL A 29 -52.71 -36.76 -2.02
CA VAL A 29 -51.43 -37.23 -2.58
C VAL A 29 -50.50 -36.08 -2.97
N ALA A 30 -51.04 -34.99 -3.55
CA ALA A 30 -50.25 -33.79 -3.86
C ALA A 30 -49.70 -33.11 -2.60
N LEU A 31 -50.48 -33.08 -1.51
CA LEU A 31 -50.05 -32.53 -0.22
C LEU A 31 -48.92 -33.34 0.43
N PHE A 32 -48.86 -34.65 0.19
CA PHE A 32 -47.81 -35.55 0.69
C PHE A 32 -46.62 -35.72 -0.27
N SER A 33 -46.72 -35.23 -1.51
CA SER A 33 -45.66 -35.41 -2.50
C SER A 33 -44.52 -34.39 -2.35
N GLU A 34 -44.79 -33.26 -1.71
CA GLU A 34 -43.78 -32.26 -1.35
C GLU A 34 -43.33 -32.49 0.09
N VAL A 35 -42.38 -33.40 0.27
CA VAL A 35 -41.79 -33.70 1.59
C VAL A 35 -41.11 -32.44 2.10
N PRO A 36 -41.54 -31.85 3.23
CA PRO A 36 -40.91 -30.65 3.76
C PRO A 36 -39.47 -30.98 4.16
N LEU A 37 -38.52 -30.19 3.65
CA LEU A 37 -37.13 -30.33 4.03
C LEU A 37 -36.98 -29.93 5.51
N SER A 38 -36.76 -30.91 6.39
CA SER A 38 -36.55 -30.68 7.82
C SER A 38 -35.12 -30.21 8.09
N GLN A 39 -34.80 -28.96 7.75
CA GLN A 39 -33.48 -28.37 7.99
C GLN A 39 -33.57 -27.26 9.05
N CYS A 40 -32.70 -27.31 10.06
CA CYS A 40 -32.67 -26.31 11.15
C CYS A 40 -32.16 -24.94 10.69
N SER A 41 -31.25 -24.92 9.72
CA SER A 41 -30.65 -23.70 9.19
C SER A 41 -30.45 -23.83 7.68
N ALA A 42 -30.86 -22.82 6.93
CA ALA A 42 -30.67 -22.78 5.49
C ALA A 42 -29.16 -22.76 5.13
N PRO A 43 -28.77 -23.25 3.94
CA PRO A 43 -27.39 -23.17 3.48
C PRO A 43 -26.92 -21.71 3.41
N CYS A 44 -25.73 -21.45 3.94
CA CYS A 44 -25.12 -20.12 3.95
C CYS A 44 -24.81 -19.63 2.53
N SER A 45 -24.98 -18.33 2.29
CA SER A 45 -24.63 -17.69 1.01
C SER A 45 -23.11 -17.67 0.80
N PRO A 46 -22.64 -17.53 -0.46
CA PRO A 46 -21.23 -17.24 -0.73
C PRO A 46 -20.76 -16.01 0.07
N GLY A 47 -19.47 -15.99 0.44
CA GLY A 47 -18.87 -14.96 1.31
C GLY A 47 -19.02 -15.23 2.81
N THR A 48 -19.73 -16.29 3.18
CA THR A 48 -19.95 -16.68 4.58
C THR A 48 -19.52 -18.13 4.85
N ARG A 49 -19.28 -18.42 6.13
CA ARG A 49 -18.95 -19.74 6.66
C ARG A 49 -19.94 -20.14 7.75
N LYS A 50 -20.11 -21.44 7.92
CA LYS A 50 -20.90 -22.00 9.03
C LYS A 50 -20.16 -21.84 10.35
N ALA A 51 -20.88 -21.43 11.38
CA ALA A 51 -20.44 -21.40 12.76
C ALA A 51 -21.37 -22.29 13.60
N THR A 52 -20.81 -23.36 14.16
CA THR A 52 -21.57 -24.28 15.00
C THR A 52 -22.05 -23.58 16.26
N ARG A 53 -23.34 -23.74 16.59
CA ARG A 53 -23.90 -23.23 17.85
C ARG A 53 -23.56 -24.17 18.99
N MET A 54 -22.97 -23.63 20.06
CA MET A 54 -22.66 -24.41 21.26
C MET A 54 -23.95 -24.97 21.88
N GLY A 55 -23.99 -26.28 22.11
CA GLY A 55 -25.14 -26.97 22.73
C GLY A 55 -26.29 -27.35 21.79
N GLN A 56 -26.19 -27.08 20.48
CA GLN A 56 -27.16 -27.50 19.47
C GLN A 56 -26.58 -28.59 18.55
N PRO A 57 -27.43 -29.39 17.86
CA PRO A 57 -26.95 -30.39 16.91
C PRO A 57 -26.23 -29.74 15.71
N PRO A 58 -25.29 -30.45 15.03
CA PRO A 58 -24.46 -29.90 13.95
C PRO A 58 -25.22 -29.33 12.74
N CYS A 59 -26.49 -29.71 12.58
CA CYS A 59 -27.37 -29.20 11.53
C CYS A 59 -27.91 -27.78 11.79
N CYS A 60 -27.74 -27.26 13.01
CA CYS A 60 -28.09 -25.90 13.42
C CYS A 60 -26.81 -25.06 13.50
N PHE A 61 -26.68 -24.09 12.60
CA PHE A 61 -25.49 -23.24 12.50
C PHE A 61 -25.86 -21.81 12.15
N ASP A 62 -24.97 -20.88 12.50
CA ASP A 62 -25.05 -19.49 12.07
C ASP A 62 -24.13 -19.25 10.88
N CYS A 63 -24.53 -18.36 9.97
CA CYS A 63 -23.69 -17.94 8.85
C CYS A 63 -22.92 -16.69 9.26
N LEU A 64 -21.59 -16.80 9.39
CA LEU A 64 -20.70 -15.70 9.70
C LEU A 64 -19.91 -15.28 8.46
N PRO A 65 -19.65 -13.98 8.24
CA PRO A 65 -18.81 -13.55 7.13
C PRO A 65 -17.38 -14.07 7.28
N CYS A 66 -16.73 -14.32 6.15
CA CYS A 66 -15.29 -14.62 6.11
C CYS A 66 -14.47 -13.42 6.59
N GLY A 67 -13.28 -13.70 7.14
CA GLY A 67 -12.35 -12.66 7.58
C GLY A 67 -11.72 -11.90 6.41
N ASP A 68 -11.03 -10.80 6.72
CA ASP A 68 -10.27 -10.07 5.71
C ASP A 68 -9.13 -10.93 5.13
N GLY A 69 -9.05 -10.99 3.80
CA GLY A 69 -8.10 -11.85 3.09
C GLY A 69 -8.56 -13.29 2.94
N GLU A 70 -9.79 -13.62 3.33
CA GLU A 70 -10.42 -14.93 3.13
C GLU A 70 -11.69 -14.81 2.27
N ILE A 71 -12.00 -15.89 1.54
CA ILE A 71 -13.15 -15.96 0.65
C ILE A 71 -13.91 -17.29 0.76
N SER A 72 -15.18 -17.27 0.38
CA SER A 72 -16.03 -18.46 0.24
C SER A 72 -16.85 -18.35 -1.04
N ASN A 73 -16.51 -19.13 -2.07
CA ASN A 73 -17.21 -19.08 -3.36
C ASN A 73 -18.46 -19.97 -3.40
N GLN A 74 -18.50 -21.00 -2.53
CA GLN A 74 -19.57 -22.01 -2.54
C GLN A 74 -20.60 -21.73 -1.45
N SER A 75 -21.87 -22.00 -1.76
CA SER A 75 -22.94 -21.93 -0.76
C SER A 75 -22.81 -23.07 0.24
N GLY A 76 -22.97 -22.77 1.53
CA GLY A 76 -22.92 -23.76 2.61
C GLY A 76 -21.51 -24.23 3.00
N SER A 77 -20.46 -23.49 2.66
CA SER A 77 -19.10 -23.79 3.12
C SER A 77 -18.97 -23.71 4.65
N SER A 78 -18.25 -24.65 5.26
CA SER A 78 -17.90 -24.60 6.68
C SER A 78 -16.68 -23.74 6.98
N GLU A 79 -15.78 -23.57 6.00
CA GLU A 79 -14.52 -22.87 6.16
C GLU A 79 -14.30 -21.86 5.02
N CYS A 80 -13.52 -20.82 5.30
CA CYS A 80 -13.11 -19.83 4.30
C CYS A 80 -11.71 -20.16 3.77
N THR A 81 -11.48 -19.90 2.49
CA THR A 81 -10.19 -20.10 1.85
C THR A 81 -9.41 -18.79 1.82
N LYS A 82 -8.14 -18.80 2.20
CA LYS A 82 -7.28 -17.61 2.18
C LYS A 82 -6.88 -17.24 0.74
N CYS A 83 -6.89 -15.95 0.42
CA CYS A 83 -6.40 -15.47 -0.87
C CYS A 83 -4.87 -15.66 -1.00
N PRO A 84 -4.36 -15.88 -2.23
CA PRO A 84 -2.92 -15.94 -2.49
C PRO A 84 -2.24 -14.59 -2.24
N GLN A 85 -0.91 -14.60 -2.16
CA GLN A 85 -0.11 -13.38 -1.97
C GLN A 85 -0.43 -12.35 -3.08
N TYR A 86 -0.50 -11.06 -2.71
CA TYR A 86 -0.87 -9.94 -3.60
C TYR A 86 -2.34 -9.92 -4.08
N TYR A 87 -3.21 -10.70 -3.45
CA TYR A 87 -4.65 -10.65 -3.67
C TYR A 87 -5.40 -10.39 -2.36
N TRP A 88 -6.48 -9.64 -2.46
CA TRP A 88 -7.35 -9.28 -1.35
C TRP A 88 -8.75 -9.87 -1.59
N SER A 89 -9.47 -10.14 -0.51
CA SER A 89 -10.89 -10.52 -0.59
C SER A 89 -11.72 -9.33 -1.08
N ASP A 90 -12.60 -9.54 -2.07
CA ASP A 90 -13.60 -8.55 -2.50
C ASP A 90 -14.55 -8.15 -1.34
N GLU A 91 -15.34 -7.09 -1.51
CA GLU A 91 -16.27 -6.60 -0.48
C GLU A 91 -17.24 -7.70 -0.01
N ASN A 92 -17.70 -8.53 -0.96
CA ASN A 92 -18.60 -9.65 -0.68
C ASN A 92 -17.88 -10.94 -0.23
N LYS A 93 -16.55 -10.93 -0.11
CA LYS A 93 -15.72 -12.11 0.26
C LYS A 93 -15.95 -13.36 -0.62
N VAL A 94 -16.37 -13.18 -1.88
CA VAL A 94 -16.64 -14.31 -2.81
C VAL A 94 -15.44 -14.60 -3.71
N LYS A 95 -14.68 -13.57 -4.07
CA LYS A 95 -13.56 -13.65 -5.02
C LYS A 95 -12.33 -12.92 -4.48
N CYS A 96 -11.16 -13.38 -4.90
CA CYS A 96 -9.90 -12.69 -4.68
C CYS A 96 -9.67 -11.68 -5.81
N VAL A 97 -9.46 -10.41 -5.46
CA VAL A 97 -9.13 -9.33 -6.39
C VAL A 97 -7.66 -8.96 -6.25
N PRO A 98 -6.96 -8.62 -7.34
CA PRO A 98 -5.58 -8.15 -7.25
C PRO A 98 -5.52 -6.86 -6.43
N GLY A 99 -4.43 -6.66 -5.72
CA GLY A 99 -4.20 -5.43 -4.96
C GLY A 99 -4.22 -4.19 -5.79
N VAL A 100 -4.76 -3.12 -5.20
CA VAL A 100 -4.54 -1.78 -5.72
C VAL A 100 -3.14 -1.36 -5.31
N GLU A 101 -2.28 -1.06 -6.29
CA GLU A 101 -0.96 -0.50 -6.03
C GLU A 101 -1.15 0.96 -5.56
N GLU A 102 -0.84 1.26 -4.29
CA GLU A 102 -0.79 2.65 -3.83
C GLU A 102 0.53 3.29 -4.28
N PHE A 103 0.43 4.26 -5.17
CA PHE A 103 1.56 5.06 -5.63
C PHE A 103 1.29 6.55 -5.44
N LEU A 104 2.36 7.34 -5.26
CA LEU A 104 2.25 8.78 -5.17
C LEU A 104 1.97 9.35 -6.57
N SER A 105 0.70 9.68 -6.84
CA SER A 105 0.28 10.18 -8.14
C SER A 105 0.55 11.68 -8.28
N TYR A 106 0.79 12.13 -9.51
CA TYR A 106 0.86 13.55 -9.86
C TYR A 106 -0.46 14.29 -9.63
N THR A 107 -1.57 13.55 -9.59
CA THR A 107 -2.91 14.08 -9.36
C THR A 107 -3.26 14.24 -7.88
N ASP A 108 -2.49 13.61 -6.98
CA ASP A 108 -2.74 13.70 -5.54
C ASP A 108 -2.21 15.03 -4.99
N THR A 109 -2.88 15.55 -3.97
CA THR A 109 -2.51 16.83 -3.33
C THR A 109 -1.03 16.86 -2.90
N MET A 110 -0.53 15.79 -2.31
CA MET A 110 0.88 15.68 -1.91
C MET A 110 1.81 15.66 -3.13
N GLY A 111 1.41 14.98 -4.22
CA GLY A 111 2.16 14.98 -5.47
C GLY A 111 2.24 16.37 -6.09
N ILE A 112 1.13 17.10 -6.14
CA ILE A 112 1.07 18.48 -6.65
C ILE A 112 1.98 19.41 -5.83
N ILE A 113 1.95 19.31 -4.49
CA ILE A 113 2.83 20.09 -3.62
C ILE A 113 4.30 19.77 -3.91
N LEU A 114 4.66 18.50 -4.07
CA LEU A 114 6.03 18.11 -4.37
C LEU A 114 6.48 18.61 -5.76
N VAL A 115 5.64 18.50 -6.79
CA VAL A 115 5.97 19.00 -8.13
C VAL A 115 6.21 20.51 -8.11
N THR A 116 5.30 21.25 -7.47
CA THR A 116 5.40 22.72 -7.38
C THR A 116 6.65 23.15 -6.62
N LEU A 117 6.94 22.54 -5.47
CA LEU A 117 8.17 22.80 -4.72
C LEU A 117 9.43 22.44 -5.51
N THR A 118 9.44 21.32 -6.23
CA THR A 118 10.57 20.97 -7.09
C THR A 118 10.77 21.99 -8.21
N LEU A 119 9.70 22.38 -8.92
CA LEU A 119 9.79 23.36 -10.01
C LEU A 119 10.28 24.72 -9.50
N LEU A 120 9.78 25.18 -8.36
CA LEU A 120 10.23 26.42 -7.72
C LEU A 120 11.68 26.31 -7.24
N GLY A 121 12.06 25.20 -6.62
CA GLY A 121 13.43 24.94 -6.18
C GLY A 121 14.40 24.94 -7.35
N VAL A 122 14.03 24.29 -8.46
CA VAL A 122 14.80 24.22 -9.71
C VAL A 122 14.74 25.53 -10.51
N SER A 123 13.73 26.38 -10.39
CA SER A 123 13.81 27.70 -11.03
C SER A 123 14.75 28.61 -10.23
N LEU A 124 14.57 28.69 -8.91
CA LEU A 124 15.34 29.55 -8.03
C LEU A 124 16.83 29.22 -8.06
N THR A 125 17.19 27.95 -7.90
CA THR A 125 18.61 27.55 -7.96
C THR A 125 19.22 27.78 -9.34
N ALA A 126 18.44 27.92 -10.43
CA ALA A 126 18.96 28.15 -11.78
C ALA A 126 19.27 29.62 -11.95
N VAL A 127 18.35 30.47 -11.50
CA VAL A 127 18.55 31.92 -11.42
C VAL A 127 19.80 32.22 -10.61
N ILE A 128 19.96 31.63 -9.42
CA ILE A 128 21.16 31.86 -8.60
C ILE A 128 22.42 31.36 -9.32
N THR A 129 22.41 30.17 -9.95
CA THR A 129 23.56 29.68 -10.74
C THR A 129 23.92 30.64 -11.88
N THR A 130 22.93 31.16 -12.61
CA THR A 130 23.15 32.11 -13.70
C THR A 130 23.74 33.42 -13.17
N VAL A 131 23.21 33.95 -12.07
CA VAL A 131 23.77 35.15 -11.42
C VAL A 131 25.22 34.91 -11.01
N PHE A 132 25.52 33.79 -10.34
CA PHE A 132 26.88 33.42 -9.98
C PHE A 132 27.80 33.27 -11.21
N HIS A 133 27.26 32.75 -12.31
CA HIS A 133 28.01 32.62 -13.57
C HIS A 133 28.31 34.01 -14.18
N CYS A 134 27.32 34.90 -14.24
CA CYS A 134 27.47 36.25 -14.79
C CYS A 134 28.42 37.12 -13.95
N PHE A 135 28.29 37.06 -12.63
CA PHE A 135 29.12 37.81 -11.69
C PHE A 135 30.39 37.07 -11.26
N ARG A 136 30.87 36.09 -12.06
CA ARG A 136 32.09 35.31 -11.75
C ARG A 136 33.34 36.16 -11.53
N THR A 137 33.36 37.39 -12.05
CA THR A 137 34.48 38.34 -11.91
C THR A 137 34.41 39.17 -10.63
N THR A 138 33.31 39.13 -9.88
CA THR A 138 33.18 39.89 -8.63
C THR A 138 34.07 39.34 -7.52
N PRO A 139 34.66 40.21 -6.67
CA PRO A 139 35.57 39.78 -5.60
C PRO A 139 34.91 38.84 -4.59
N ILE A 140 33.57 38.88 -4.46
CA ILE A 140 32.79 37.98 -3.61
C ILE A 140 32.84 36.53 -4.13
N VAL A 141 32.66 36.32 -5.43
CA VAL A 141 32.73 34.98 -6.09
C VAL A 141 34.17 34.50 -6.27
N LYS A 142 35.13 35.43 -6.27
CA LYS A 142 36.56 35.09 -6.36
C LYS A 142 37.17 34.75 -4.99
N ALA A 143 36.69 35.38 -3.92
CA ALA A 143 37.11 35.11 -2.55
C ALA A 143 36.51 33.81 -2.00
N ASN A 144 35.27 33.49 -2.38
CA ASN A 144 34.66 32.19 -2.08
C ASN A 144 34.96 31.24 -3.25
N ASN A 145 35.76 30.20 -3.05
CA ASN A 145 36.21 29.29 -4.12
C ASN A 145 35.05 28.89 -5.06
N SER A 146 35.02 29.48 -6.27
CA SER A 146 33.86 29.45 -7.18
C SER A 146 33.40 28.04 -7.53
N GLU A 147 34.31 27.06 -7.52
CA GLU A 147 34.01 25.64 -7.74
C GLU A 147 33.11 25.06 -6.64
N ILE A 148 33.36 25.39 -5.37
CA ILE A 148 32.61 24.85 -4.22
C ILE A 148 31.19 25.41 -4.20
N SER A 149 31.03 26.70 -4.48
CA SER A 149 29.70 27.31 -4.58
C SER A 149 28.91 26.69 -5.74
N PHE A 150 29.53 26.46 -6.89
CA PHE A 150 28.86 25.80 -8.02
C PHE A 150 28.46 24.36 -7.71
N LEU A 151 29.31 23.59 -7.04
CA LEU A 151 29.01 22.22 -6.59
C LEU A 151 27.84 22.17 -5.60
N LEU A 152 27.72 23.16 -4.71
CA LEU A 152 26.59 23.26 -3.79
C LEU A 152 25.28 23.55 -4.52
N LEU A 153 25.28 24.49 -5.48
CA LEU A 153 24.08 24.77 -6.25
C LEU A 153 23.66 23.55 -7.09
N ALA A 154 24.63 22.83 -7.65
CA ALA A 154 24.38 21.60 -8.39
C ALA A 154 23.80 20.47 -7.51
N SER A 155 24.21 20.35 -6.24
CA SER A 155 23.64 19.32 -5.36
C SER A 155 22.21 19.64 -4.91
N LEU A 156 21.93 20.90 -4.59
CA LEU A 156 20.56 21.38 -4.30
C LEU A 156 19.61 21.09 -5.46
N LYS A 157 20.05 21.34 -6.70
CA LYS A 157 19.32 20.98 -7.92
C LYS A 157 18.95 19.51 -7.97
N LEU A 158 19.95 18.65 -7.80
CA LEU A 158 19.76 17.21 -7.85
C LEU A 158 18.80 16.73 -6.75
N CYS A 159 18.87 17.30 -5.55
CA CYS A 159 17.94 16.98 -4.46
C CYS A 159 16.48 17.26 -4.87
N PHE A 160 16.20 18.43 -5.45
CA PHE A 160 14.84 18.74 -5.94
C PHE A 160 14.39 17.80 -7.05
N LEU A 161 15.29 17.42 -7.97
CA LEU A 161 15.00 16.46 -9.05
C LEU A 161 14.75 15.04 -8.53
N CYS A 162 15.43 14.60 -7.46
CA CYS A 162 15.24 13.29 -6.88
C CYS A 162 13.80 13.08 -6.35
N SER A 163 13.15 14.13 -5.86
CA SER A 163 11.74 14.09 -5.46
C SER A 163 10.80 13.78 -6.62
N LEU A 164 11.11 14.24 -7.85
CA LEU A 164 10.30 13.91 -9.04
C LEU A 164 10.45 12.44 -9.46
N VAL A 165 11.65 11.87 -9.33
CA VAL A 165 11.93 10.46 -9.66
C VAL A 165 11.13 9.49 -8.78
N PHE A 166 10.77 9.93 -7.57
CA PHE A 166 9.95 9.16 -6.66
C PHE A 166 8.47 9.11 -7.09
N MET A 167 7.99 10.07 -7.88
CA MET A 167 6.59 10.13 -8.33
C MET A 167 6.33 9.29 -9.60
N GLY A 168 5.11 8.78 -9.76
CA GLY A 168 4.65 8.03 -10.94
C GLY A 168 4.37 6.53 -10.71
N GLN A 169 3.95 5.83 -11.77
CA GLN A 169 3.60 4.39 -11.69
C GLN A 169 4.86 3.52 -11.55
N PRO A 170 4.88 2.51 -10.66
CA PRO A 170 6.02 1.60 -10.54
C PRO A 170 6.18 0.76 -11.80
N SER A 171 7.21 1.04 -12.59
CA SER A 171 7.72 0.13 -13.62
C SER A 171 8.96 -0.59 -13.09
N VAL A 172 9.38 -1.70 -13.71
CA VAL A 172 10.62 -2.43 -13.33
C VAL A 172 11.83 -1.50 -13.30
N TRP A 173 11.91 -0.59 -14.28
CA TRP A 173 12.94 0.44 -14.35
C TRP A 173 12.77 1.48 -13.24
N SER A 174 11.56 1.98 -13.02
CA SER A 174 11.28 2.96 -11.95
C SER A 174 11.56 2.40 -10.56
N CYS A 175 11.29 1.11 -10.31
CA CYS A 175 11.55 0.44 -9.04
C CYS A 175 13.05 0.42 -8.72
N ARG A 176 13.86 -0.03 -9.69
CA ARG A 176 15.33 -0.01 -9.60
C ARG A 176 15.87 1.41 -9.42
N LEU A 177 15.32 2.37 -10.17
CA LEU A 177 15.72 3.76 -10.13
C LEU A 177 15.38 4.42 -8.79
N ARG A 178 14.21 4.13 -8.19
CA ARG A 178 13.79 4.69 -6.90
C ARG A 178 14.71 4.26 -5.75
N GLN A 179 15.06 2.98 -5.69
CA GLN A 179 15.95 2.46 -4.65
C GLN A 179 17.34 3.08 -4.74
N ALA A 180 17.88 3.24 -5.96
CA ALA A 180 19.14 3.92 -6.17
C ALA A 180 19.04 5.43 -5.87
N ALA A 181 17.99 6.10 -6.35
CA ALA A 181 17.81 7.54 -6.19
C ALA A 181 17.69 7.97 -4.72
N PHE A 182 17.00 7.18 -3.89
CA PHE A 182 16.86 7.49 -2.46
C PHE A 182 18.23 7.50 -1.74
N GLY A 183 19.02 6.43 -1.93
CA GLY A 183 20.35 6.33 -1.33
C GLY A 183 21.32 7.39 -1.87
N VAL A 184 21.34 7.57 -3.19
CA VAL A 184 22.24 8.54 -3.85
C VAL A 184 21.89 9.97 -3.44
N SER A 185 20.60 10.34 -3.42
CA SER A 185 20.15 11.67 -3.02
C SER A 185 20.56 12.00 -1.58
N PHE A 186 20.30 11.09 -0.64
CA PHE A 186 20.62 11.27 0.77
C PHE A 186 22.11 11.48 1.00
N VAL A 187 22.94 10.60 0.41
CA VAL A 187 24.39 10.66 0.52
C VAL A 187 24.97 11.94 -0.11
N LEU A 188 24.48 12.32 -1.30
CA LEU A 188 24.92 13.55 -1.96
C LEU A 188 24.54 14.79 -1.16
N CYS A 189 23.31 14.87 -0.64
CA CYS A 189 22.83 15.99 0.16
C CYS A 189 23.68 16.18 1.42
N LEU A 190 23.86 15.13 2.21
CA LEU A 190 24.67 15.17 3.44
C LEU A 190 26.13 15.55 3.16
N SER A 191 26.73 14.96 2.12
CA SER A 191 28.11 15.27 1.74
C SER A 191 28.29 16.75 1.41
N CYS A 192 27.38 17.34 0.64
CA CYS A 192 27.45 18.75 0.28
C CYS A 192 27.19 19.69 1.45
N LEU A 193 26.25 19.36 2.34
CA LEU A 193 25.99 20.13 3.56
C LEU A 193 27.21 20.13 4.49
N LEU A 194 27.86 18.97 4.68
CA LEU A 194 29.07 18.83 5.47
C LEU A 194 30.21 19.70 4.90
N VAL A 195 30.45 19.64 3.58
CA VAL A 195 31.47 20.46 2.91
C VAL A 195 31.19 21.95 3.09
N LYS A 196 29.95 22.40 2.89
CA LYS A 196 29.58 23.81 3.10
C LYS A 196 29.81 24.25 4.54
N THR A 197 29.40 23.42 5.50
CA THR A 197 29.55 23.70 6.94
C THR A 197 31.02 23.82 7.31
N ILE A 198 31.87 22.90 6.85
CA ILE A 198 33.31 22.94 7.11
C ILE A 198 33.94 24.19 6.51
N VAL A 199 33.61 24.56 5.26
CA VAL A 199 34.15 25.78 4.63
C VAL A 199 33.74 27.04 5.39
N VAL A 200 32.48 27.13 5.83
CA VAL A 200 31.99 28.25 6.64
C VAL A 200 32.72 28.30 7.99
N LEU A 201 32.85 27.15 8.68
CA LEU A 201 33.60 27.06 9.94
C LEU A 201 35.06 27.47 9.76
N LEU A 202 35.70 27.07 8.66
CA LEU A 202 37.08 27.44 8.35
C LEU A 202 37.23 28.92 8.04
N ALA A 203 36.26 29.51 7.32
CA ALA A 203 36.22 30.94 7.05
C ALA A 203 36.12 31.77 8.34
N PHE A 204 35.42 31.27 9.37
CA PHE A 204 35.40 31.90 10.69
C PHE A 204 36.64 31.56 11.53
N ARG A 205 37.29 30.41 11.28
CA ARG A 205 38.50 29.95 11.96
C ARG A 205 39.80 30.49 11.35
N THR A 206 39.77 31.35 10.31
CA THR A 206 40.97 31.97 9.70
C THR A 206 41.65 33.03 10.57
N LYS A 207 41.92 32.72 11.83
CA LYS A 207 43.21 33.02 12.47
C LYS A 207 43.98 31.70 12.59
N THR A 208 44.81 31.36 11.59
CA THR A 208 45.75 30.19 11.49
C THR A 208 45.23 28.93 10.76
N PRO A 209 46.10 28.04 10.24
CA PRO A 209 46.39 27.90 8.82
C PRO A 209 45.78 26.64 8.17
N ARG A 210 45.66 26.74 6.84
CA ARG A 210 45.30 25.69 5.87
C ARG A 210 46.06 24.38 6.11
N SER A 211 45.41 23.38 6.69
CA SER A 211 45.91 22.00 6.74
C SER A 211 45.44 21.22 5.51
N ASN A 212 46.32 20.35 5.00
CA ASN A 212 46.15 19.55 3.78
C ASN A 212 44.99 18.52 3.82
N THR A 213 44.23 18.47 4.91
CA THR A 213 43.11 17.53 5.13
C THR A 213 41.85 17.89 4.34
N LEU A 214 41.67 19.14 3.89
CA LEU A 214 40.55 19.51 2.99
C LEU A 214 40.69 19.02 1.56
N ARG A 215 41.91 18.68 1.11
CA ARG A 215 42.12 18.11 -0.22
C ARG A 215 41.69 16.64 -0.32
N ALA A 216 41.58 15.95 0.83
CA ALA A 216 41.16 14.56 0.89
C ALA A 216 39.66 14.39 0.60
N PHE A 217 38.81 15.36 0.97
CA PHE A 217 37.35 15.37 0.73
C PHE A 217 36.96 16.10 -0.57
N GLY A 218 37.71 15.85 -1.64
CA GLY A 218 37.40 16.40 -2.97
C GLY A 218 36.30 15.62 -3.72
N PRO A 219 35.93 16.06 -4.94
CA PRO A 219 35.02 15.35 -5.86
C PRO A 219 35.43 13.89 -6.15
N ILE A 220 36.68 13.54 -5.83
CA ILE A 220 37.21 12.18 -5.84
C ILE A 220 36.56 11.30 -4.76
N GLN A 221 36.33 11.79 -3.54
CA GLN A 221 35.59 11.04 -2.50
C GLN A 221 34.10 10.90 -2.86
N GLN A 222 33.48 11.91 -3.49
CA GLN A 222 32.12 11.76 -4.05
C GLN A 222 32.08 10.73 -5.18
N ARG A 223 33.08 10.69 -6.08
CA ARG A 223 33.21 9.65 -7.11
C ARG A 223 33.48 8.27 -6.50
N ILE A 224 34.32 8.17 -5.47
CA ILE A 224 34.59 6.92 -4.75
C ILE A 224 33.34 6.44 -4.03
N LEU A 225 32.55 7.34 -3.44
CA LEU A 225 31.32 6.99 -2.76
C LEU A 225 30.23 6.57 -3.75
N ILE A 226 30.11 7.23 -4.91
CA ILE A 226 29.26 6.77 -6.02
C ILE A 226 29.73 5.40 -6.50
N LEU A 227 31.04 5.19 -6.73
CA LEU A 227 31.59 3.92 -7.19
C LEU A 227 31.40 2.79 -6.17
N CYS A 228 31.63 3.05 -4.88
CA CYS A 228 31.47 2.12 -3.75
C CYS A 228 30.01 1.83 -3.41
N THR A 229 29.07 2.75 -3.69
CA THR A 229 27.64 2.50 -3.50
C THR A 229 27.02 1.81 -4.71
N THR A 230 27.50 2.07 -5.93
CA THR A 230 27.01 1.38 -7.14
C THR A 230 27.60 -0.03 -7.30
N ALA A 231 28.87 -0.27 -6.97
CA ALA A 231 29.54 -1.55 -7.23
C ALA A 231 28.91 -2.77 -6.51
N PRO A 232 28.44 -2.67 -5.26
CA PRO A 232 27.72 -3.76 -4.58
C PRO A 232 26.24 -3.86 -4.97
N GLN A 233 25.67 -2.83 -5.60
CA GLN A 233 24.26 -2.78 -5.98
C GLN A 233 24.00 -3.44 -7.34
N VAL A 234 24.95 -3.40 -8.29
CA VAL A 234 24.76 -4.02 -9.62
C VAL A 234 24.50 -5.55 -9.54
N PRO A 235 25.19 -6.34 -8.69
CA PRO A 235 24.92 -7.78 -8.58
C PRO A 235 23.64 -8.11 -7.81
N ASN A 236 23.33 -7.38 -6.72
CA ASN A 236 22.18 -7.68 -5.86
C ASN A 236 20.85 -7.25 -6.48
N ILE A 237 20.83 -6.18 -7.27
CA ILE A 237 19.59 -5.64 -7.81
C ILE A 237 19.05 -6.50 -8.97
N CYS A 238 19.90 -7.33 -9.60
CA CYS A 238 19.50 -8.39 -10.56
C CYS A 238 19.19 -9.74 -9.89
N SER A 239 19.56 -9.95 -8.62
CA SER A 239 19.35 -11.22 -7.90
C SER A 239 18.11 -11.21 -6.99
N LEU A 240 17.58 -10.03 -6.66
CA LEU A 240 16.27 -9.90 -6.01
C LEU A 240 15.15 -10.15 -7.03
N ARG A 241 14.87 -11.43 -7.26
CA ARG A 241 13.60 -11.91 -7.77
C ARG A 241 12.55 -11.63 -6.68
N PHE A 242 11.84 -10.51 -6.81
CA PHE A 242 10.48 -10.41 -6.33
C PHE A 242 9.56 -11.11 -7.35
#